data_AF-A0AAN8TKM8-F1
#
_entry.id   AF-A0AAN8TKM8-F1
#
_cell.length_a   1.000
_cell.length_b   1.000
_cell.length_c   1.000
_cell.angle_alpha   90.00
_cell.angle_beta   90.00
_cell.angle_gamma   90.00
#
_symmetry.space_group_name_H-M   'P 1'
#
loop_
_entity.id
_entity.type
_entity.pdbx_description
1 polymer ?
#
loop_
_entity_poly.entity_id
_entity_poly.type
_entity_poly.pdbx_seq_one_letter_code
_entity_poly.pdbx_strand_id
1 'polypeptide(L)'
;MSPLSSTKYEIERFDGGSNFSLWKIRMRSSLVLQWLWKVIEEDFPKELKELEQADIKERALSAIYMRVIDNVLRGIAEERSAAVAWKKLEDLYSKNL
;
A
#
# COMPACT_ATOMS: atom_id res chain seq x y z
N MET A 1 -2.19 37.61 -2.00
CA MET A 1 -2.74 36.25 -2.12
C MET A 1 -1.69 35.28 -1.61
N SER A 2 -1.88 34.69 -0.44
CA SER A 2 -1.02 33.59 0.03
C SER A 2 -1.29 32.37 -0.84
N PRO A 3 -0.27 31.58 -1.24
CA PRO A 3 -0.55 30.31 -1.91
C PRO A 3 -1.36 29.47 -0.93
N LEU A 4 -2.53 28.97 -1.37
CA LEU A 4 -3.21 27.87 -0.70
C LEU A 4 -2.15 26.79 -0.50
N SER A 5 -1.77 26.54 0.75
CA SER A 5 -0.97 25.38 1.08
C SER A 5 -1.74 24.19 0.53
N SER A 6 -1.22 23.58 -0.53
CA SER A 6 -1.67 22.25 -0.93
C SER A 6 -1.36 21.38 0.27
N THR A 7 -2.35 21.17 1.13
CA THR A 7 -2.29 20.15 2.17
C THR A 7 -2.25 18.85 1.39
N LYS A 8 -1.03 18.41 1.04
CA LYS A 8 -0.81 17.07 0.53
C LYS A 8 -1.44 16.16 1.56
N TYR A 9 -2.47 15.42 1.17
CA TYR A 9 -3.07 14.38 2.00
C TYR A 9 -2.02 13.29 2.18
N GLU A 10 -1.14 13.49 3.16
CA GLU A 10 -0.14 12.52 3.52
C GLU A 10 -0.82 11.45 4.37
N ILE A 11 -0.88 10.24 3.84
CA ILE A 11 -1.38 9.10 4.60
C ILE A 11 -0.38 8.84 5.72
N GLU A 12 -0.83 8.98 6.97
CA GLU A 12 -0.07 8.58 8.14
C GLU A 12 0.46 7.15 7.96
N ARG A 13 1.72 6.95 8.35
CA ARG A 13 2.30 5.61 8.35
C ARG A 13 1.62 4.77 9.42
N PHE A 14 1.34 3.52 9.10
CA PHE A 14 0.79 2.59 10.07
C PHE A 14 1.84 2.19 11.10
N ASP A 15 1.46 2.27 12.37
CA ASP A 15 2.31 2.03 13.53
C ASP A 15 2.17 0.63 14.15
N GLY A 16 1.22 -0.17 13.66
CA GLY A 16 0.87 -1.47 14.24
C GLY A 16 -0.26 -1.43 15.26
N GLY A 17 -0.88 -0.26 15.50
CA GLY A 17 -1.92 -0.04 16.50
C GLY A 17 -3.35 -0.35 16.03
N SER A 18 -4.33 0.15 16.80
CA SER A 18 -5.77 -0.12 16.61
C SER A 18 -6.41 0.55 15.39
N ASN A 19 -5.73 1.50 14.76
CA ASN A 19 -6.25 2.27 13.61
C ASN A 19 -6.03 1.58 12.25
N PHE A 20 -5.76 0.27 12.24
CA PHE A 20 -5.47 -0.46 11.01
C PHE A 20 -6.60 -0.35 9.97
N SER A 21 -7.86 -0.40 10.40
CA SER A 21 -9.02 -0.28 9.50
C SER A 21 -9.04 1.06 8.74
N LEU A 22 -8.77 2.16 9.43
CA LEU A 22 -8.70 3.48 8.83
C LEU A 22 -7.47 3.64 7.94
N TRP A 23 -6.31 3.15 8.38
CA TRP A 23 -5.09 3.13 7.57
C TRP A 23 -5.31 2.35 6.27
N LYS A 24 -5.93 1.16 6.36
CA LYS A 24 -6.25 0.30 5.22
C LYS A 24 -7.12 1.01 4.19
N ILE A 25 -8.16 1.72 4.62
CA ILE A 25 -9.03 2.52 3.73
C ILE A 25 -8.21 3.59 3.01
N ARG A 26 -7.39 4.35 3.75
CA ARG A 26 -6.55 5.42 3.19
C ARG A 26 -5.52 4.88 2.21
N MET A 27 -4.83 3.81 2.58
CA MET A 27 -3.80 3.19 1.76
C MET A 27 -4.38 2.61 0.47
N ARG A 28 -5.50 1.88 0.55
CA ARG A 28 -6.23 1.39 -0.63
C ARG A 28 -6.59 2.53 -1.57
N SER A 29 -7.14 3.63 -1.02
CA SER A 29 -7.52 4.80 -1.81
C SER A 29 -6.32 5.41 -2.56
N SER A 30 -5.15 5.47 -1.92
CA SER A 30 -3.93 5.96 -2.57
C SER A 30 -3.39 5.02 -3.64
N LEU A 31 -3.48 3.69 -3.45
CA LEU A 31 -3.11 2.74 -4.50
C LEU A 31 -4.05 2.84 -5.70
N VAL A 32 -5.35 3.08 -5.48
CA VAL A 32 -6.33 3.30 -6.56
C VAL A 32 -5.98 4.57 -7.35
N LEU A 33 -5.71 5.69 -6.67
CA LEU A 33 -5.31 6.95 -7.32
C LEU A 33 -4.00 6.82 -8.12
N GLN A 34 -3.13 5.89 -7.74
CA GLN A 34 -1.87 5.61 -8.45
C GLN A 34 -1.99 4.49 -9.49
N TRP A 35 -3.19 3.92 -9.69
CA TRP A 35 -3.45 2.77 -10.56
C TRP A 35 -2.70 1.49 -10.17
N LEU A 36 -2.35 1.35 -8.90
CA LEU A 36 -1.57 0.24 -8.35
C LEU A 36 -2.44 -0.83 -7.66
N TRP A 37 -3.71 -0.55 -7.36
CA TRP A 37 -4.59 -1.49 -6.65
C TRP A 37 -4.78 -2.82 -7.38
N LYS A 38 -4.73 -2.80 -8.72
CA LYS A 38 -4.79 -4.01 -9.56
C LYS A 38 -3.66 -5.01 -9.30
N VAL A 39 -2.52 -4.55 -8.79
CA VAL A 39 -1.44 -5.43 -8.35
C VAL A 39 -1.85 -6.25 -7.13
N ILE A 40 -2.62 -5.67 -6.22
CA ILE A 40 -3.11 -6.35 -5.01
C ILE A 40 -4.21 -7.35 -5.36
N GLU A 41 -5.06 -7.01 -6.31
CA GLU A 41 -6.11 -7.91 -6.84
C GLU A 41 -5.55 -9.01 -7.76
N GLU A 42 -4.28 -8.92 -8.14
CA GLU A 42 -3.65 -9.76 -9.17
C GLU A 42 -4.42 -9.77 -10.51
N ASP A 43 -5.13 -8.67 -10.77
CA ASP A 43 -6.05 -8.49 -11.91
C ASP A 43 -5.44 -7.53 -12.93
N PHE A 44 -4.53 -8.06 -13.75
CA PHE A 44 -3.84 -7.30 -14.79
C PHE A 44 -4.57 -7.42 -16.14
N PRO A 45 -4.63 -6.33 -16.93
CA PRO A 45 -5.00 -6.43 -18.34
C PRO A 45 -4.09 -7.43 -19.06
N LYS A 46 -4.66 -8.27 -19.93
CA LYS A 46 -3.90 -9.31 -20.65
C LYS A 46 -2.86 -8.72 -21.61
N GLU A 47 -3.08 -7.49 -22.03
CA GLU A 47 -2.26 -6.77 -23.01
C GLU A 47 -1.09 -6.00 -22.37
N LEU A 48 -0.98 -5.99 -21.04
CA LEU A 48 0.09 -5.27 -20.34
C LEU A 48 1.43 -5.98 -20.56
N LYS A 49 2.46 -5.22 -20.98
CA LYS A 49 3.79 -5.79 -21.24
C LYS A 49 4.46 -6.25 -19.95
N GLU A 50 5.29 -7.28 -20.03
CA GLU A 50 6.01 -7.84 -18.87
C GLU A 50 6.84 -6.78 -18.10
N LEU A 51 7.56 -5.92 -18.83
CA LEU A 51 8.35 -4.84 -18.21
C LEU A 51 7.48 -3.82 -17.50
N GLU A 52 6.35 -3.45 -18.10
CA GLU A 52 5.38 -2.54 -17.50
C GLU A 52 4.73 -3.19 -16.26
N GLN A 53 4.47 -4.50 -16.32
CA GLN A 53 3.96 -5.28 -15.20
C GLN A 53 4.96 -5.36 -14.04
N ALA A 54 6.25 -5.52 -14.33
CA ALA A 54 7.31 -5.53 -13.33
C ALA A 54 7.40 -4.17 -12.61
N ASP A 55 7.41 -3.06 -13.36
CA ASP A 55 7.46 -1.71 -12.79
C ASP A 55 6.28 -1.44 -11.84
N ILE A 56 5.04 -1.73 -12.26
CA ILE A 56 3.88 -1.49 -11.39
C ILE A 56 3.86 -2.40 -10.17
N LYS A 57 4.38 -3.64 -10.28
CA LYS A 57 4.53 -4.56 -9.14
C LYS A 57 5.51 -4.02 -8.11
N GLU A 58 6.67 -3.54 -8.54
CA GLU A 58 7.70 -2.94 -7.67
C GLU A 58 7.18 -1.65 -7.01
N ARG A 59 6.48 -0.79 -7.76
CA ARG A 59 5.88 0.43 -7.25
C ARG A 59 4.80 0.17 -6.20
N ALA A 60 3.93 -0.82 -6.42
CA ALA A 60 2.89 -1.18 -5.45
C ALA A 60 3.49 -1.68 -4.13
N LEU A 61 4.52 -2.54 -4.20
CA LEU A 61 5.20 -3.05 -3.01
C LEU A 61 5.91 -1.92 -2.26
N SER A 62 6.63 -1.07 -2.98
CA SER A 62 7.32 0.10 -2.41
C SER A 62 6.34 1.07 -1.74
N ALA A 63 5.18 1.31 -2.36
CA ALA A 63 4.15 2.17 -1.78
C ALA A 63 3.63 1.62 -0.44
N ILE A 64 3.48 0.30 -0.28
CA ILE A 64 3.13 -0.33 1.01
C ILE A 64 4.26 -0.13 2.02
N TYR A 65 5.50 -0.43 1.65
CA TYR A 65 6.66 -0.30 2.54
C TYR A 65 6.85 1.13 3.07
N MET A 66 6.65 2.13 2.23
CA MET A 66 6.76 3.54 2.63
C MET A 66 5.61 4.04 3.53
N ARG A 67 4.53 3.25 3.65
CA ARG A 67 3.30 3.61 4.38
C ARG A 67 3.14 2.89 5.71
N VAL A 68 4.19 2.23 6.16
CA VAL A 68 4.29 1.62 7.48
C VAL A 68 5.56 2.13 8.18
N ILE A 69 5.63 2.07 9.51
CA ILE A 69 6.86 2.40 10.25
C ILE A 69 7.78 1.18 10.35
N ASP A 70 9.03 1.37 10.79
CA ASP A 70 10.07 0.35 10.76
C ASP A 70 9.74 -0.96 11.50
N ASN A 71 8.98 -0.91 12.60
CA ASN A 71 8.59 -2.12 13.34
C ASN A 71 7.64 -3.01 12.51
N VAL A 72 6.66 -2.41 11.84
CA VAL A 72 5.72 -3.08 10.94
C VAL A 72 6.44 -3.50 9.66
N LEU A 73 7.31 -2.64 9.12
CA LEU A 73 8.10 -2.92 7.92
C LEU A 73 8.93 -4.20 8.10
N ARG A 74 9.61 -4.36 9.24
CA ARG A 74 10.36 -5.59 9.55
C ARG A 74 9.49 -6.85 9.50
N GLY A 75 8.20 -6.74 9.84
CA GLY A 75 7.25 -7.85 9.76
C GLY A 75 6.90 -8.27 8.32
N ILE A 76 7.03 -7.37 7.34
CA ILE A 76 6.65 -7.61 5.93
C ILE A 76 7.83 -7.50 4.95
N ALA A 77 9.05 -7.22 5.41
CA ALA A 77 10.19 -6.91 4.55
C ALA A 77 10.65 -8.07 3.65
N GLU A 78 10.34 -9.31 4.01
CA GLU A 78 10.68 -10.50 3.22
C GLU A 78 9.69 -10.77 2.08
N GLU A 79 8.55 -10.06 2.05
CA GLU A 79 7.53 -10.28 1.04
C GLU A 79 7.97 -9.76 -0.33
N ARG A 80 7.73 -10.55 -1.37
CA ARG A 80 8.18 -10.25 -2.74
C ARG A 80 7.08 -9.71 -3.65
N SER A 81 5.85 -9.58 -3.14
CA SER A 81 4.75 -9.00 -3.88
C SER A 81 3.87 -8.15 -2.98
N ALA A 82 3.28 -7.12 -3.58
CA ALA A 82 2.38 -6.22 -2.87
C ALA A 82 1.12 -6.95 -2.35
N ALA A 83 0.61 -7.94 -3.09
CA ALA A 83 -0.53 -8.76 -2.68
C ALA A 83 -0.24 -9.57 -1.41
N VAL A 84 0.94 -10.22 -1.33
CA VAL A 84 1.32 -11.00 -0.16
C VAL A 84 1.60 -10.08 1.04
N ALA A 85 2.30 -8.96 0.84
CA ALA A 85 2.52 -7.96 1.89
C ALA A 85 1.19 -7.41 2.44
N TRP A 86 0.25 -7.08 1.56
CA TRP A 86 -1.08 -6.61 1.94
C TRP A 86 -1.83 -7.65 2.77
N LYS A 87 -1.89 -8.90 2.31
CA LYS A 87 -2.54 -10.01 3.03
C LYS A 87 -1.92 -10.22 4.41
N LYS A 88 -0.60 -10.19 4.52
CA LYS A 88 0.10 -10.36 5.81
C LYS A 88 -0.25 -9.24 6.79
N LEU A 89 -0.34 -7.99 6.33
CA LEU A 89 -0.84 -6.89 7.16
C LEU A 89 -2.28 -7.14 7.61
N GLU A 90 -3.15 -7.62 6.71
CA GLU A 90 -4.52 -7.97 7.08
C GLU A 90 -4.57 -9.07 8.14
N ASP A 91 -3.78 -10.14 7.98
CA ASP A 91 -3.72 -11.26 8.91
C ASP A 91 -3.22 -10.85 10.31
N LEU A 92 -2.23 -9.96 10.36
CA LEU A 92 -1.64 -9.45 11.60
C LEU A 92 -2.54 -8.45 12.33
N TYR A 93 -3.27 -7.60 11.60
CA TYR A 93 -3.86 -6.40 12.18
C TYR A 93 -5.38 -6.25 11.99
N SER A 94 -6.05 -7.06 11.16
CA SER A 94 -7.51 -6.99 10.96
C SER A 94 -8.32 -7.66 12.08
N LYS A 95 -7.69 -8.47 12.95
CA LYS A 95 -8.37 -9.30 13.95
C LYS A 95 -8.66 -8.61 15.30
N ASN A 96 -8.39 -7.31 15.42
CA ASN A 96 -8.65 -6.55 16.65
C ASN A 96 -9.97 -5.75 16.59
N LEU A 97 -11.07 -6.38 16.14
CA LEU A 97 -12.44 -5.86 16.33
C LEU A 97 -13.08 -6.56 17.53
#